data_AF-A0A355UPK9-F1
#
_entry.id   AF-A0A355UPK9-F1
#
_cell.length_a   1.000
_cell.length_b   1.000
_cell.length_c   1.000
_cell.angle_alpha   90.00
_cell.angle_beta   90.00
_cell.angle_gamma   90.00
#
_symmetry.space_group_name_H-M   'P 1'
#
loop_
_entity.id
_entity.type
_entity.pdbx_description
1 polymer ?
#
loop_
_entity_poly.entity_id
_entity_poly.type
_entity_poly.pdbx_seq_one_letter_code
_entity_poly.pdbx_strand_id
1 'polypeptide(L)'
;MNPLSHILSNKEQRLFKDLLTALSLVLDLALDQKQQHSLRVAVACVQVGAAAGLPAGVLRDLFYAGLLHEIGEIGLMDDIDEIGELTQLQEEKDGMAALSKHPKVGARIVAMIPSLSEAAQIILYQHERFNGTGFPNHLKGEQIPIASQVLAICNAVDSLAYGTGPLDQTAGSADNF
;
A
#
# COMPACT_ATOMS: atom_id res chain seq x y z
N MET A 1 12.96 6.26 37.09
CA MET A 1 12.54 6.89 35.82
C MET A 1 13.71 6.81 34.85
N ASN A 2 13.53 6.19 33.69
CA ASN A 2 14.60 6.09 32.68
C ASN A 2 14.78 7.47 32.02
N PRO A 3 15.96 8.12 32.10
CA PRO A 3 16.18 9.46 31.56
C PRO A 3 16.02 9.54 30.03
N LEU A 4 15.91 8.41 29.33
CA LEU A 4 15.62 8.35 27.89
C LEU A 4 14.13 8.52 27.55
N SER A 5 13.19 8.37 28.50
CA SER A 5 11.75 8.40 28.16
C SER A 5 11.21 9.80 27.84
N HIS A 6 11.92 10.87 28.23
CA HIS A 6 11.47 12.26 28.08
C HIS A 6 12.07 13.01 26.89
N ILE A 7 13.07 12.45 26.21
CA ILE A 7 13.72 13.08 25.04
C ILE A 7 12.90 12.84 23.75
N LEU A 8 11.91 11.94 23.80
CA LEU A 8 11.55 11.12 22.64
C LEU A 8 10.13 11.26 22.08
N SER A 9 9.20 12.01 22.66
CA SER A 9 7.80 11.85 22.21
C SER A 9 7.45 12.51 20.87
N ASN A 10 7.74 13.80 20.66
CA ASN A 10 7.27 14.51 19.44
C ASN A 10 8.30 14.58 18.32
N LYS A 11 9.59 14.69 18.66
CA LYS A 11 10.66 14.82 17.66
C LYS A 11 10.92 13.50 16.93
N GLU A 12 10.82 12.37 17.64
CA GLU A 12 10.96 11.04 17.03
C GLU A 12 9.74 10.65 16.21
N GLN A 13 8.53 10.95 16.67
CA GLN A 13 7.32 10.77 15.86
C GLN A 13 7.40 11.54 14.55
N ARG A 14 7.92 12.77 14.61
CA ARG A 14 8.15 13.58 13.42
C ARG A 14 9.22 12.96 12.52
N LEU A 15 10.36 12.55 13.09
CA LEU A 15 11.44 11.90 12.33
C LEU A 15 10.96 10.59 11.67
N PHE A 16 10.17 9.79 12.37
CA PHE A 16 9.60 8.55 11.86
C PHE A 16 8.69 8.82 10.66
N LYS A 17 7.80 9.80 10.78
CA LYS A 17 6.93 10.24 9.67
C LYS A 17 7.75 10.77 8.49
N ASP A 18 8.74 11.61 8.76
CA ASP A 18 9.59 12.22 7.72
C ASP A 18 10.38 11.13 6.98
N LEU A 19 10.90 10.13 7.71
CA LEU A 19 11.60 8.98 7.14
C LEU A 19 10.67 8.12 6.27
N LEU A 20 9.45 7.81 6.73
CA LEU A 20 8.48 7.05 5.94
C LEU A 20 8.02 7.81 4.70
N THR A 21 7.89 9.14 4.78
CA THR A 21 7.56 9.98 3.62
C THR A 21 8.71 10.03 2.62
N ALA A 22 9.95 10.07 3.10
CA ALA A 22 11.13 9.97 2.24
C ALA A 22 11.21 8.59 1.58
N LEU A 23 10.95 7.51 2.33
CA LEU A 23 10.89 6.15 1.79
C LEU A 23 9.81 6.04 0.72
N SER A 24 8.58 6.53 0.96
CA SER A 24 7.51 6.47 -0.04
C SER A 24 7.86 7.23 -1.33
N LEU A 25 8.60 8.34 -1.23
CA LEU A 25 9.09 9.05 -2.40
C LEU A 25 10.11 8.23 -3.20
N VAL A 26 10.98 7.48 -2.50
CA VAL A 26 11.92 6.55 -3.14
C VAL A 26 11.16 5.40 -3.81
N LEU A 27 10.09 4.89 -3.19
CA LEU A 27 9.23 3.86 -3.80
C LEU A 27 8.59 4.38 -5.10
N ASP A 28 7.97 5.58 -5.05
CA ASP A 28 7.36 6.19 -6.23
C ASP A 28 8.37 6.30 -7.38
N LEU A 29 9.62 6.72 -7.09
CA LEU A 29 10.68 6.84 -8.09
C LEU A 29 11.13 5.48 -8.64
N ALA A 30 11.29 4.47 -7.77
CA ALA A 30 11.74 3.14 -8.17
C ALA A 30 10.72 2.40 -9.03
N LEU A 31 9.43 2.70 -8.85
CA LEU A 31 8.31 2.09 -9.54
C LEU A 31 7.80 2.91 -10.74
N ASP A 32 8.55 3.95 -11.15
CA ASP A 32 8.17 4.88 -12.23
C ASP A 32 6.77 5.51 -12.03
N GLN A 33 6.34 5.66 -10.77
CA GLN A 33 5.10 6.32 -10.42
C GLN A 33 5.24 7.84 -10.53
N LYS A 34 4.12 8.55 -10.73
CA LYS A 34 4.14 10.01 -10.66
C LYS A 34 4.57 10.44 -9.27
N GLN A 35 5.48 11.42 -9.22
CA GLN A 35 6.01 11.94 -7.97
C GLN A 35 4.88 12.19 -6.95
N GLN A 36 5.07 11.71 -5.73
CA GLN A 36 4.16 11.87 -4.59
C GLN A 36 2.83 11.10 -4.71
N HIS A 37 2.73 10.09 -5.58
CA HIS A 37 1.55 9.20 -5.67
C HIS A 37 1.20 8.63 -4.30
N SER A 38 2.14 7.94 -3.65
CA SER A 38 1.92 7.34 -2.33
C SER A 38 1.47 8.37 -1.28
N LEU A 39 2.02 9.59 -1.34
CA LEU A 39 1.62 10.67 -0.43
C LEU A 39 0.20 11.18 -0.71
N ARG A 40 -0.18 11.36 -1.98
CA ARG A 40 -1.55 11.77 -2.35
C ARG A 40 -2.57 10.73 -1.92
N VAL A 41 -2.29 9.45 -2.18
CA VAL A 41 -3.14 8.33 -1.73
C VAL A 41 -3.27 8.32 -0.21
N ALA A 42 -2.16 8.45 0.53
CA ALA A 42 -2.19 8.48 1.99
C ALA A 42 -3.05 9.64 2.55
N VAL A 43 -2.90 10.85 1.99
CA VAL A 43 -3.70 12.01 2.40
C VAL A 43 -5.18 11.81 2.07
N ALA A 44 -5.50 11.30 0.87
CA ALA A 44 -6.86 10.99 0.46
C ALA A 44 -7.50 9.94 1.38
N CYS A 45 -6.77 8.88 1.74
CA CYS A 45 -7.25 7.84 2.65
C CYS A 45 -7.65 8.41 4.01
N VAL A 46 -6.84 9.32 4.58
CA VAL A 46 -7.17 9.97 5.85
C VAL A 46 -8.41 10.84 5.73
N GLN A 47 -8.55 11.60 4.65
CA GLN A 47 -9.70 12.47 4.41
C GLN A 47 -10.99 11.67 4.22
N VAL A 48 -10.96 10.65 3.37
CA VAL A 48 -12.10 9.75 3.12
C VAL A 48 -12.46 8.98 4.39
N GLY A 49 -11.48 8.42 5.09
CA GLY A 49 -11.70 7.70 6.34
C GLY A 49 -12.31 8.59 7.43
N ALA A 50 -11.84 9.84 7.55
CA ALA A 50 -12.40 10.81 8.50
C ALA A 50 -13.85 11.18 8.15
N ALA A 51 -14.15 11.40 6.86
CA ALA A 51 -15.50 11.65 6.39
C ALA A 51 -16.44 10.46 6.62
N ALA A 52 -15.91 9.23 6.56
CA ALA A 52 -16.63 8.00 6.87
C ALA A 52 -16.76 7.73 8.39
N GLY A 53 -16.24 8.59 9.25
CA GLY A 53 -16.33 8.45 10.71
C GLY A 53 -15.42 7.38 11.31
N LEU A 54 -14.34 7.01 10.63
CA LEU A 54 -13.38 6.03 11.14
C LEU A 54 -12.57 6.61 12.32
N PRO A 55 -12.27 5.79 13.34
CA PRO A 55 -11.56 6.25 14.53
C PRO A 55 -10.10 6.62 14.23
N ALA A 56 -9.53 7.52 15.03
CA ALA A 56 -8.19 8.09 14.80
C ALA A 56 -7.07 7.05 14.63
N GLY A 57 -7.16 5.91 15.32
CA GLY A 57 -6.20 4.80 15.14
C GLY A 57 -6.24 4.25 13.71
N VAL A 58 -7.44 4.03 13.15
CA VAL A 58 -7.62 3.56 11.77
C VAL A 58 -7.16 4.62 10.77
N LEU A 59 -7.38 5.91 11.04
CA LEU A 59 -6.87 6.99 10.18
C LEU A 59 -5.33 7.00 10.13
N ARG A 60 -4.67 6.77 11.27
CA ARG A 60 -3.22 6.61 11.34
C ARG A 60 -2.76 5.42 10.51
N ASP A 61 -3.45 4.29 10.61
CA ASP A 61 -3.07 3.08 9.90
C ASP A 61 -3.32 3.21 8.39
N LEU A 62 -4.40 3.88 7.99
CA LEU A 62 -4.67 4.29 6.60
C LEU A 62 -3.58 5.19 6.02
N PHE A 63 -3.09 6.16 6.80
CA PHE A 63 -2.01 7.03 6.36
C PHE A 63 -0.75 6.22 6.03
N TYR A 64 -0.34 5.30 6.92
CA TYR A 64 0.84 4.48 6.69
C TYR A 64 0.62 3.43 5.59
N ALA A 65 -0.57 2.85 5.51
CA ALA A 65 -0.92 1.94 4.44
C ALA A 65 -0.81 2.64 3.08
N GLY A 66 -1.40 3.82 2.91
CA GLY A 66 -1.30 4.59 1.67
C GLY A 66 0.14 4.98 1.30
N LEU A 67 1.00 5.27 2.27
CA LEU A 67 2.43 5.57 1.99
C LEU A 67 3.23 4.37 1.51
N LEU A 68 2.83 3.15 1.89
CA LEU A 68 3.62 1.93 1.71
C LEU A 68 2.92 0.87 0.85
N HIS A 69 1.78 1.20 0.26
CA HIS A 69 0.91 0.23 -0.40
C HIS A 69 1.58 -0.52 -1.56
N GLU A 70 2.51 0.15 -2.27
CA GLU A 70 3.29 -0.43 -3.38
C GLU A 70 4.65 -1.01 -2.98
N ILE A 71 5.01 -1.04 -1.69
CA ILE A 71 6.34 -1.56 -1.26
C ILE A 71 6.55 -3.03 -1.64
N GLY A 72 5.46 -3.78 -1.84
CA GLY A 72 5.51 -5.16 -2.28
C GLY A 72 5.97 -5.35 -3.72
N GLU A 73 5.86 -4.34 -4.57
CA GLU A 73 6.27 -4.42 -5.98
C GLU A 73 7.79 -4.44 -6.14
N ILE A 74 8.53 -3.90 -5.16
CA ILE A 74 10.00 -3.99 -5.13
C ILE A 74 10.44 -5.46 -5.19
N GLY A 75 9.81 -6.35 -4.43
CA GLY A 75 10.16 -7.78 -4.41
C GLY A 75 9.87 -8.52 -5.71
N LEU A 76 9.30 -7.85 -6.73
CA LEU A 76 9.05 -8.40 -8.06
C LEU A 76 10.05 -7.89 -9.11
N MET A 77 10.96 -6.98 -8.75
CA MET A 77 12.01 -6.50 -9.65
C MET A 77 13.07 -7.59 -9.87
N ASP A 78 13.45 -7.81 -11.14
CA ASP A 78 14.36 -8.90 -11.59
C ASP A 78 15.74 -8.90 -10.88
N ASP A 79 16.17 -7.77 -10.32
CA ASP A 79 17.49 -7.61 -9.69
C ASP A 79 17.51 -7.94 -8.17
N ILE A 80 16.38 -8.32 -7.56
CA ILE A 80 16.27 -8.56 -6.09
C ILE A 80 16.40 -10.05 -5.71
N ASP A 81 16.87 -10.88 -6.65
CA ASP A 81 17.05 -12.32 -6.50
C ASP A 81 18.02 -12.76 -5.38
N GLU A 82 18.81 -11.84 -4.79
CA GLU A 82 19.81 -12.18 -3.76
C GLU A 82 19.35 -11.97 -2.29
N ILE A 83 18.17 -11.37 -2.03
CA ILE A 83 17.65 -11.26 -0.66
C ILE A 83 16.87 -12.54 -0.33
N GLY A 84 17.61 -13.56 0.10
CA GLY A 84 17.26 -15.00 0.21
C GLY A 84 15.99 -15.45 0.96
N GLU A 85 15.04 -14.57 1.25
CA GLU A 85 13.70 -14.90 1.78
C GLU A 85 12.54 -14.41 0.89
N LEU A 86 12.81 -13.66 -0.18
CA LEU A 86 11.84 -13.23 -1.20
C LEU A 86 11.83 -14.13 -2.44
N THR A 87 12.85 -14.98 -2.59
CA THR A 87 13.11 -15.83 -3.77
C THR A 87 12.09 -16.95 -4.01
N GLN A 88 11.24 -17.30 -3.03
CA GLN A 88 10.17 -18.29 -3.23
C GLN A 88 9.02 -17.80 -4.13
N LEU A 89 9.05 -16.54 -4.59
CA LEU A 89 8.02 -15.99 -5.47
C LEU A 89 8.29 -16.25 -6.95
N GLN A 90 9.48 -16.75 -7.31
CA GLN A 90 9.95 -16.96 -8.68
C GLN A 90 9.16 -18.01 -9.49
N GLU A 91 8.33 -18.85 -8.88
CA GLU A 91 7.65 -19.95 -9.59
C GLU A 91 6.57 -19.48 -10.59
N GLU A 92 6.18 -18.20 -10.61
CA GLU A 92 5.18 -17.71 -11.58
C GLU A 92 5.62 -16.38 -12.19
N LYS A 93 6.37 -16.46 -13.30
CA LYS A 93 6.71 -15.34 -14.18
C LYS A 93 5.61 -15.00 -15.19
N ASP A 94 4.36 -15.37 -14.92
CA ASP A 94 3.21 -14.88 -15.68
C ASP A 94 2.69 -13.62 -14.98
N GLY A 95 2.69 -12.47 -15.66
CA GLY A 95 2.54 -11.14 -15.04
C GLY A 95 1.36 -10.94 -14.08
N MET A 96 0.25 -11.68 -14.26
CA MET A 96 -0.90 -11.66 -13.33
C MET A 96 -0.64 -12.37 -11.99
N ALA A 97 0.16 -13.44 -12.00
CA ALA A 97 0.52 -14.16 -10.79
C ALA A 97 1.49 -13.34 -9.93
N ALA A 98 2.44 -12.64 -10.55
CA ALA A 98 3.33 -11.69 -9.88
C ALA A 98 2.53 -10.53 -9.25
N LEU A 99 1.60 -9.92 -10.00
CA LEU A 99 0.74 -8.85 -9.47
C LEU A 99 -0.10 -9.32 -8.27
N SER A 100 -0.55 -10.58 -8.25
CA SER A 100 -1.31 -11.13 -7.12
C SER A 100 -0.49 -11.31 -5.83
N LYS A 101 0.85 -11.33 -5.95
CA LYS A 101 1.78 -11.59 -4.84
C LYS A 101 2.18 -10.32 -4.09
N HIS A 102 2.25 -9.16 -4.74
CA HIS A 102 2.76 -7.95 -4.09
C HIS A 102 1.98 -7.53 -2.82
N PRO A 103 0.65 -7.73 -2.66
CA PRO A 103 -0.01 -7.41 -1.40
C PRO A 103 0.51 -8.26 -0.25
N LYS A 104 0.79 -9.55 -0.51
CA LYS A 104 1.37 -10.46 0.49
C LYS A 104 2.81 -10.04 0.83
N VAL A 105 3.59 -9.67 -0.17
CA VAL A 105 4.98 -9.20 0.02
C VAL A 105 5.00 -7.90 0.81
N GLY A 106 4.20 -6.92 0.40
CA GLY A 106 4.08 -5.62 1.06
C GLY A 106 3.62 -5.76 2.49
N ALA A 107 2.56 -6.54 2.74
CA ALA A 107 2.11 -6.84 4.10
C ALA A 107 3.21 -7.51 4.94
N ARG A 108 3.97 -8.45 4.39
CA ARG A 108 5.09 -9.10 5.09
C ARG A 108 6.18 -8.11 5.47
N ILE A 109 6.59 -7.24 4.55
CA ILE A 109 7.63 -6.22 4.80
C ILE A 109 7.15 -5.24 5.88
N VAL A 110 5.93 -4.70 5.75
CA VAL A 110 5.39 -3.72 6.68
C VAL A 110 5.17 -4.33 8.08
N ALA A 111 4.77 -5.60 8.15
CA ALA A 111 4.59 -6.31 9.43
C ALA A 111 5.90 -6.52 10.20
N MET A 112 7.08 -6.36 9.58
CA MET A 112 8.37 -6.34 10.28
C MET A 112 8.51 -5.14 11.24
N ILE A 113 7.68 -4.11 11.06
CA ILE A 113 7.58 -2.96 11.95
C ILE A 113 6.34 -3.18 12.84
N PRO A 114 6.47 -3.61 14.11
CA PRO A 114 5.33 -4.02 14.93
C PRO A 114 4.26 -2.93 15.11
N SER A 115 4.64 -1.65 15.08
CA SER A 115 3.72 -0.52 15.17
C SER A 115 2.86 -0.31 13.92
N LEU A 116 3.12 -1.04 12.84
CA LEU A 116 2.42 -0.95 11.55
C LEU A 116 1.66 -2.24 11.19
N SER A 117 1.40 -3.13 12.16
CA SER A 117 0.69 -4.41 11.91
C SER A 117 -0.68 -4.22 11.25
N GLU A 118 -1.44 -3.21 11.67
CA GLU A 118 -2.74 -2.89 11.09
C GLU A 118 -2.60 -2.32 9.67
N ALA A 119 -1.61 -1.47 9.43
CA ALA A 119 -1.32 -0.98 8.08
C ALA A 119 -0.93 -2.13 7.14
N ALA A 120 -0.18 -3.13 7.61
CA ALA A 120 0.13 -4.33 6.86
C ALA A 120 -1.13 -5.13 6.48
N GLN A 121 -2.11 -5.25 7.39
CA GLN A 121 -3.41 -5.87 7.07
C GLN A 121 -4.19 -5.08 6.03
N ILE A 122 -4.15 -3.75 6.09
CA ILE A 122 -4.80 -2.89 5.09
C ILE A 122 -4.22 -3.16 3.69
N ILE A 123 -2.89 -3.18 3.59
CA ILE A 123 -2.14 -3.43 2.35
C ILE A 123 -2.42 -4.83 1.80
N LEU A 124 -2.49 -5.85 2.66
CA LEU A 124 -2.73 -7.24 2.25
C LEU A 124 -3.99 -7.40 1.38
N TYR A 125 -5.04 -6.63 1.68
CA TYR A 125 -6.33 -6.72 1.00
C TYR A 125 -6.63 -5.55 0.07
N GLN A 126 -5.61 -4.76 -0.31
CA GLN A 126 -5.79 -3.54 -1.12
C GLN A 126 -6.35 -3.79 -2.52
N HIS A 127 -6.20 -5.00 -3.06
CA HIS A 127 -6.72 -5.42 -4.36
C HIS A 127 -7.93 -6.34 -4.26
N GLU A 128 -8.50 -6.51 -3.07
CA GLU A 128 -9.79 -7.16 -2.93
C GLU A 128 -10.89 -6.28 -3.54
N ARG A 129 -11.86 -6.91 -4.19
CA ARG A 129 -12.96 -6.21 -4.86
C ARG A 129 -14.27 -6.60 -4.21
N PHE A 130 -15.19 -5.65 -4.08
CA PHE A 130 -16.46 -5.86 -3.37
C PHE A 130 -17.28 -7.08 -3.88
N ASN A 131 -17.15 -7.41 -5.17
CA ASN A 131 -17.79 -8.57 -5.81
C ASN A 131 -17.03 -9.91 -5.63
N GLY A 132 -15.84 -9.90 -5.01
CA GLY A 132 -14.95 -11.03 -4.78
C GLY A 132 -14.11 -11.48 -5.96
N THR A 133 -13.99 -10.65 -7.00
CA THR A 133 -13.07 -10.93 -8.11
C THR A 133 -11.69 -10.33 -7.89
N GLY A 134 -11.45 -9.74 -6.71
CA GLY A 134 -10.13 -9.25 -6.31
C GLY A 134 -9.25 -10.36 -5.77
N PHE A 135 -8.09 -10.00 -5.23
CA PHE A 135 -7.08 -10.92 -4.70
C PHE A 135 -6.45 -10.28 -3.45
N PRO A 136 -5.74 -11.04 -2.58
CA PRO A 136 -5.30 -12.43 -2.72
C PRO A 136 -6.27 -13.52 -2.24
N ASN A 137 -7.28 -13.18 -1.46
CA ASN A 137 -8.15 -14.13 -0.75
C ASN A 137 -9.57 -14.20 -1.34
N HIS A 138 -9.89 -13.35 -2.32
CA HIS A 138 -11.21 -13.28 -2.96
C HIS A 138 -12.34 -12.94 -1.99
N LEU A 139 -12.06 -12.03 -1.05
CA LEU A 139 -13.00 -11.56 -0.05
C LEU A 139 -14.17 -10.80 -0.70
N LYS A 140 -15.37 -10.94 -0.15
CA LYS A 140 -16.60 -10.33 -0.70
C LYS A 140 -17.25 -9.37 0.27
N GLY A 141 -17.67 -8.22 -0.25
CA GLY A 141 -18.41 -7.21 0.49
C GLY A 141 -17.74 -6.84 1.81
N GLU A 142 -18.48 -7.00 2.91
CA GLU A 142 -18.05 -6.66 4.26
C GLU A 142 -16.94 -7.57 4.83
N GLN A 143 -16.57 -8.64 4.13
CA GLN A 143 -15.39 -9.43 4.48
C GLN A 143 -14.09 -8.65 4.25
N ILE A 144 -14.10 -7.67 3.35
CA ILE A 144 -12.96 -6.80 3.07
C ILE A 144 -12.90 -5.75 4.18
N PRO A 145 -11.77 -5.59 4.89
CA PRO A 145 -11.64 -4.54 5.90
C PRO A 145 -11.97 -3.16 5.31
N ILE A 146 -12.79 -2.39 6.02
CA ILE A 146 -13.25 -1.09 5.52
C ILE A 146 -12.10 -0.16 5.15
N ALA A 147 -10.99 -0.23 5.90
CA ALA A 147 -9.78 0.54 5.59
C ALA A 147 -9.10 0.08 4.28
N SER A 148 -9.11 -1.21 3.94
CA SER A 148 -8.63 -1.69 2.64
C SER A 148 -9.53 -1.22 1.49
N GLN A 149 -10.84 -1.15 1.70
CA GLN A 149 -11.76 -0.59 0.71
C GLN A 149 -11.49 0.90 0.47
N VAL A 150 -11.25 1.67 1.54
CA VAL A 150 -10.86 3.09 1.44
C VAL A 150 -9.56 3.25 0.67
N LEU A 151 -8.54 2.44 0.98
CA LEU A 151 -7.26 2.46 0.27
C LEU A 151 -7.44 2.18 -1.23
N ALA A 152 -8.18 1.12 -1.57
CA ALA A 152 -8.44 0.74 -2.96
C ALA A 152 -9.12 1.86 -3.76
N ILE A 153 -10.12 2.52 -3.17
CA ILE A 153 -10.83 3.65 -3.78
C ILE A 153 -9.88 4.84 -3.99
N CYS A 154 -9.11 5.20 -2.96
CA CYS A 154 -8.21 6.35 -3.02
C CYS A 154 -7.09 6.14 -4.05
N ASN A 155 -6.53 4.92 -4.11
CA ASN A 155 -5.54 4.56 -5.12
C ASN A 155 -6.13 4.68 -6.53
N ALA A 156 -7.29 4.06 -6.78
CA ALA A 156 -7.95 4.11 -8.08
C ALA A 156 -8.26 5.55 -8.54
N VAL A 157 -8.73 6.41 -7.63
CA VAL A 157 -8.99 7.83 -7.95
C VAL A 157 -7.70 8.57 -8.31
N ASP A 158 -6.60 8.35 -7.58
CA ASP A 158 -5.31 8.98 -7.91
C ASP A 158 -4.79 8.50 -9.27
N SER A 159 -4.83 7.19 -9.52
CA SER A 159 -4.43 6.60 -10.79
C SER A 159 -5.24 7.15 -11.97
N LEU A 160 -6.55 7.32 -11.81
CA LEU A 160 -7.43 7.90 -12.83
C LEU A 160 -7.16 9.39 -13.05
N ALA A 161 -6.85 10.14 -12.00
CA ALA A 161 -6.59 11.58 -12.09
C ALA A 161 -5.24 11.91 -12.74
N TYR A 162 -4.23 11.05 -12.56
CA TYR A 162 -2.85 11.32 -13.00
C TYR A 162 -2.30 10.35 -14.05
N GLY A 163 -3.10 9.37 -14.48
CA GLY A 163 -2.75 8.44 -15.57
C GLY A 163 -1.70 7.38 -15.19
N THR A 164 -1.69 6.91 -13.94
CA THR A 164 -0.66 5.96 -13.43
C THR A 164 -1.18 4.54 -13.14
N GLY A 165 -2.37 4.19 -13.62
CA GLY A 165 -2.87 2.82 -13.48
C GLY A 165 -2.22 1.87 -14.50
N PRO A 166 -2.30 0.54 -14.28
CA PRO A 166 -2.00 -0.48 -15.30
C PRO A 166 -2.77 -0.30 -16.62
N LEU A 167 -3.79 0.57 -16.61
CA LEU A 167 -4.58 0.98 -17.76
C LEU A 167 -3.80 1.81 -18.80
N ASP A 168 -2.67 2.44 -18.43
CA ASP A 168 -1.86 3.19 -19.41
C ASP A 168 -1.10 2.27 -20.38
N GLN A 169 -0.99 0.97 -20.07
CA GLN A 169 -0.42 -0.03 -20.98
C GLN A 169 -1.47 -0.79 -21.82
N THR A 170 -2.77 -0.54 -21.59
CA THR A 170 -3.87 -1.27 -22.26
C THR A 170 -4.90 -0.36 -22.92
N ALA A 171 -4.52 0.86 -23.33
CA ALA A 171 -5.32 1.68 -24.24
C ALA A 171 -5.37 1.08 -25.66
N GLY A 172 -5.98 -0.10 -25.75
CA GLY A 172 -6.44 -0.82 -26.92
C GLY A 172 -7.71 -1.55 -26.51
N SER A 173 -8.85 -1.08 -27.03
CA SER A 173 -10.24 -1.51 -26.78
C SER A 173 -10.90 -0.96 -25.51
N ALA A 174 -11.32 0.29 -25.60
CA ALA A 174 -12.54 0.73 -24.94
C ALA A 174 -13.70 -0.09 -25.51
N ASP A 175 -14.24 -1.01 -24.73
CA ASP A 175 -15.62 -1.46 -24.78
C ASP A 175 -15.91 -2.29 -23.52
N ASN A 176 -16.97 -1.89 -22.80
CA ASN A 176 -17.63 -2.53 -21.65
C ASN A 176 -17.49 -1.76 -20.32
N PHE A 177 -18.37 -0.76 -20.18
CA PHE A 177 -18.99 -0.42 -18.90
C PHE A 177 -19.92 -1.54 -18.43
#